data_AF-A0A933B735-F1
#
_entry.id   AF-A0A933B735-F1
#
_cell.length_a   1.000
_cell.length_b   1.000
_cell.length_c   1.000
_cell.angle_alpha   90.00
_cell.angle_beta   90.00
_cell.angle_gamma   90.00
#
_symmetry.space_group_name_H-M   'P 1'
#
loop_
_entity.id
_entity.type
_entity.pdbx_description
1 polymer ?
#
loop_
_entity_poly.entity_id
_entity_poly.type
_entity_poly.pdbx_seq_one_letter_code
_entity_poly.pdbx_strand_id
1 'polypeptide(L)'
;MNATKILQSVGLNPNVSIFSLDNEEAMEKLLEFIEEWELPIQVKKISKEDWEALLSSYADSIIDYHPENDHQERGAFLRNKQMMKKYGLTDEDIRRLDFC
;
A
#
# COMPACT_ATOMS: atom_id res chain seq x y z
N MET A 1 5.11 1.98 12.12
CA MET A 1 6.26 1.18 11.60
C MET A 1 7.33 2.11 11.00
N ASN A 2 8.55 1.67 10.65
CA ASN A 2 9.55 2.56 10.00
C ASN A 2 9.68 2.20 8.52
N ALA A 3 9.21 3.08 7.64
CA ALA A 3 9.13 2.88 6.19
C ALA A 3 10.51 2.67 5.54
N THR A 4 11.47 3.55 5.83
CA THR A 4 12.85 3.43 5.33
C THR A 4 13.49 2.08 5.64
N LYS A 5 13.33 1.56 6.87
CA LYS A 5 13.87 0.25 7.25
C LYS A 5 13.24 -0.89 6.46
N ILE A 6 11.94 -0.82 6.18
CA ILE A 6 11.23 -1.84 5.40
C ILE A 6 11.74 -1.81 3.96
N LEU A 7 11.75 -0.64 3.32
CA LEU A 7 12.24 -0.45 1.95
C LEU A 7 13.66 -0.98 1.79
N GLN A 8 14.57 -0.59 2.69
CA GLN A 8 15.95 -1.06 2.68
C GLN A 8 16.05 -2.57 2.86
N SER A 9 15.21 -3.17 3.72
CA SER A 9 15.22 -4.62 3.96
C SER A 9 14.83 -5.45 2.74
N VAL A 10 14.02 -4.90 1.84
CA VAL A 10 13.63 -5.54 0.58
C VAL A 10 14.43 -5.02 -0.62
N GLY A 11 15.44 -4.17 -0.41
CA GLY A 11 16.30 -3.65 -1.47
C GLY A 11 15.64 -2.59 -2.36
N LEU A 12 14.72 -1.81 -1.81
CA LEU A 12 14.12 -0.62 -2.44
C LEU A 12 14.79 0.65 -1.93
N ASN A 13 14.98 1.60 -2.85
CA ASN A 13 15.56 2.90 -2.53
C ASN A 13 14.43 3.85 -2.05
N PRO A 14 14.52 4.41 -0.82
CA PRO A 14 13.52 5.32 -0.27
C PRO A 14 13.33 6.60 -1.08
N ASN A 15 14.40 7.10 -1.72
CA ASN A 15 14.39 8.40 -2.38
C ASN A 15 13.94 8.35 -3.85
N VAL A 16 13.41 7.20 -4.32
CA VAL A 16 12.89 7.09 -5.68
C VAL A 16 11.55 7.81 -5.71
N SER A 17 11.44 8.81 -6.59
CA SER A 17 10.20 9.53 -6.78
C SER A 17 9.17 8.65 -7.49
N ILE A 18 7.98 8.59 -6.90
CA ILE A 18 6.77 8.02 -7.45
C ILE A 18 5.74 9.15 -7.53
N PHE A 19 5.49 9.63 -8.75
CA PHE A 19 4.60 10.76 -9.01
C PHE A 19 5.04 12.04 -8.27
N SER A 20 4.24 12.51 -7.30
CA SER A 20 4.53 13.69 -6.47
C SER A 20 5.14 13.36 -5.11
N LEU A 21 5.32 12.08 -4.80
CA LEU A 21 5.87 11.57 -3.55
C LEU A 21 7.18 10.82 -3.81
N ASP A 22 7.90 10.46 -2.76
CA ASP A 22 8.93 9.43 -2.83
C ASP A 22 8.44 8.08 -2.25
N ASN A 23 9.27 7.04 -2.41
CA ASN A 23 8.96 5.71 -1.89
C ASN A 23 8.80 5.68 -0.37
N GLU A 24 9.51 6.54 0.36
CA GLU A 24 9.38 6.63 1.81
C GLU A 24 8.00 7.15 2.19
N GLU A 25 7.60 8.30 1.66
CA GLU A 25 6.29 8.93 1.89
C GLU A 25 5.14 7.99 1.49
N ALA A 26 5.24 7.37 0.30
CA ALA A 26 4.23 6.43 -0.18
C ALA A 26 4.14 5.18 0.73
N MET A 27 5.27 4.65 1.18
CA MET A 27 5.30 3.52 2.12
C MET A 27 4.72 3.92 3.48
N GLU A 28 5.02 5.10 3.99
CA GLU A 28 4.44 5.59 5.25
C GLU A 28 2.93 5.64 5.18
N LYS A 29 2.36 6.21 4.10
CA LYS A 29 0.92 6.28 3.88
C LYS A 29 0.26 4.90 3.83
N LEU A 30 0.86 3.95 3.12
CA LEU A 30 0.35 2.57 3.06
C LEU A 30 0.42 1.85 4.41
N LEU A 31 1.47 2.11 5.21
CA LEU A 31 1.60 1.52 6.55
C LEU A 31 0.62 2.14 7.55
N GLU A 32 0.42 3.45 7.50
CA GLU A 32 -0.62 4.16 8.26
C GLU A 32 -1.99 3.56 7.96
N PHE A 33 -2.30 3.35 6.68
CA PHE A 33 -3.56 2.76 6.25
C PHE A 33 -3.76 1.33 6.78
N ILE A 34 -2.73 0.48 6.72
CA ILE A 34 -2.77 -0.88 7.29
C ILE A 34 -3.10 -0.83 8.79
N GLU A 35 -2.50 0.11 9.52
CA GLU A 35 -2.68 0.27 10.96
C GLU A 35 -4.08 0.83 11.29
N GLU A 36 -4.51 1.88 10.59
CA GLU A 36 -5.83 2.53 10.75
C GLU A 36 -6.98 1.56 10.52
N TRP A 37 -6.86 0.69 9.51
CA TRP A 37 -7.89 -0.29 9.16
C TRP A 37 -7.75 -1.63 9.88
N GLU A 38 -6.73 -1.76 10.74
CA GLU A 38 -6.35 -2.98 11.46
C GLU A 38 -6.21 -4.18 10.52
N LEU A 39 -5.62 -3.96 9.33
CA LEU A 39 -5.50 -5.02 8.33
C LEU A 39 -4.50 -6.09 8.81
N PRO A 40 -4.83 -7.38 8.75
CA PRO A 40 -3.98 -8.48 9.22
C PRO A 40 -2.82 -8.81 8.26
N ILE A 41 -2.16 -7.78 7.73
CA ILE A 41 -1.11 -7.89 6.73
C ILE A 41 0.25 -8.15 7.38
N GLN A 42 0.92 -9.19 6.90
CA GLN A 42 2.26 -9.58 7.32
C GLN A 42 3.31 -8.79 6.55
N VAL A 43 3.40 -7.48 6.83
CA VAL A 43 4.29 -6.50 6.14
C VAL A 43 5.71 -7.01 5.91
N LYS A 44 6.30 -7.69 6.90
CA LYS A 44 7.67 -8.23 6.84
C LYS A 44 7.87 -9.37 5.84
N LYS A 45 6.79 -9.95 5.31
CA LYS A 45 6.83 -11.05 4.34
C LYS A 45 6.59 -10.60 2.91
N ILE A 46 6.21 -9.34 2.69
CA ILE A 46 5.95 -8.81 1.36
C ILE A 46 7.25 -8.79 0.57
N SER A 47 7.25 -9.39 -0.62
CA SER A 47 8.41 -9.42 -1.51
C SER A 47 8.70 -8.03 -2.06
N LYS A 48 9.91 -7.85 -2.60
CA LYS A 48 10.28 -6.61 -3.28
C LYS A 48 9.31 -6.31 -4.44
N GLU A 49 9.03 -7.32 -5.26
CA GLU A 49 8.21 -7.19 -6.46
C GLU A 49 6.76 -6.82 -6.11
N ASP A 50 6.22 -7.39 -5.03
CA ASP A 50 4.86 -7.10 -4.60
C ASP A 50 4.78 -5.71 -3.94
N TRP A 51 5.87 -5.23 -3.30
CA TRP A 51 5.97 -3.84 -2.87
C TRP A 51 6.02 -2.87 -4.04
N GLU A 52 6.82 -3.15 -5.07
CA GLU A 52 6.88 -2.33 -6.29
C GLU A 52 5.51 -2.25 -6.97
N ALA A 53 4.80 -3.38 -7.06
CA ALA A 53 3.45 -3.43 -7.61
C ALA A 53 2.45 -2.60 -6.80
N LEU A 54 2.51 -2.69 -5.46
CA LEU A 54 1.62 -1.93 -4.58
C LEU A 54 1.90 -0.43 -4.65
N LEU A 55 3.18 -0.02 -4.62
CA LEU A 55 3.60 1.37 -4.73
C LEU A 55 3.22 1.97 -6.10
N SER A 56 3.42 1.22 -7.18
CA SER A 56 2.97 1.64 -8.52
C SER A 56 1.45 1.82 -8.56
N SER A 57 0.70 0.90 -7.98
CA SER A 57 -0.77 0.99 -7.95
C SER A 57 -1.28 2.13 -7.06
N TYR A 58 -0.53 2.48 -6.02
CA TYR A 58 -0.81 3.65 -5.20
C TYR A 58 -0.60 4.94 -5.99
N ALA A 59 0.48 5.03 -6.78
CA ALA A 59 0.70 6.14 -7.71
C ALA A 59 -0.47 6.32 -8.68
N ASP A 60 -0.93 5.22 -9.29
CA ASP A 60 -2.08 5.25 -10.19
C ASP A 60 -3.36 5.67 -9.45
N SER A 61 -3.51 5.24 -8.19
CA SER A 61 -4.67 5.62 -7.37
C SER A 61 -4.66 7.10 -7.00
N ILE A 62 -3.48 7.71 -6.79
CA ILE A 62 -3.34 9.17 -6.58
C ILE A 62 -3.80 9.93 -7.84
N ILE A 63 -3.44 9.43 -9.03
CA ILE A 63 -3.83 10.04 -10.30
C ILE A 63 -5.34 9.91 -10.53
N ASP A 64 -5.90 8.75 -10.23
CA ASP A 64 -7.29 8.42 -10.53
C ASP A 64 -8.30 8.95 -9.49
N TYR A 65 -7.89 9.21 -8.24
CA TYR A 65 -8.80 9.67 -7.16
C TYR A 65 -8.78 11.18 -6.97
N HIS A 66 -9.97 11.79 -7.08
CA HIS A 66 -10.24 13.19 -6.74
C HIS A 66 -10.18 13.39 -5.21
N PRO A 67 -9.72 14.53 -4.69
CA PRO A 67 -9.54 14.83 -3.25
C PRO A 67 -10.77 14.70 -2.33
N GLU A 68 -11.94 14.33 -2.87
CA GLU A 68 -13.16 14.07 -2.08
C GLU A 68 -13.42 12.58 -1.84
N ASN A 69 -12.64 11.68 -2.46
CA ASN A 69 -12.70 10.26 -2.17
C ASN A 69 -11.58 9.91 -1.20
N ASP A 70 -11.93 9.83 0.08
CA ASP A 70 -11.00 9.53 1.15
C ASP A 70 -10.30 8.17 0.92
N HIS A 71 -8.96 8.17 1.05
CA HIS A 71 -7.99 7.06 0.98
C HIS A 71 -7.63 6.50 -0.41
N GLN A 72 -6.63 7.10 -1.06
CA GLN A 72 -5.99 6.57 -2.28
C GLN A 72 -5.35 5.19 -2.04
N GLU A 73 -4.94 4.91 -0.80
CA GLU A 73 -4.37 3.66 -0.34
C GLU A 73 -5.35 2.50 -0.56
N ARG A 74 -6.65 2.74 -0.27
CA ARG A 74 -7.73 1.77 -0.52
C ARG A 74 -7.75 1.30 -1.97
N GLY A 75 -7.61 2.23 -2.92
CA GLY A 75 -7.53 1.92 -4.34
C GLY A 75 -6.39 0.96 -4.67
N ALA A 76 -5.21 1.20 -4.08
CA ALA A 76 -4.05 0.34 -4.24
C ALA A 76 -4.30 -1.08 -3.69
N PHE A 77 -4.89 -1.20 -2.49
CA PHE A 77 -5.21 -2.49 -1.88
C PHE A 77 -6.28 -3.27 -2.67
N LEU A 78 -7.33 -2.60 -3.14
CA LEU A 78 -8.41 -3.25 -3.91
C LEU A 78 -7.93 -3.72 -5.29
N ARG A 79 -7.11 -2.94 -5.99
CA ARG A 79 -6.48 -3.33 -7.27
C ARG A 79 -5.57 -4.55 -7.09
N ASN A 80 -4.90 -4.65 -5.94
CA ASN A 80 -3.97 -5.73 -5.62
C ASN A 80 -4.55 -6.80 -4.69
N LYS A 81 -5.87 -6.89 -4.54
CA LYS A 81 -6.51 -7.76 -3.52
C LYS A 81 -6.05 -9.22 -3.55
N GLN A 82 -5.88 -9.81 -4.74
CA GLN A 82 -5.43 -11.21 -4.86
C GLN A 82 -3.96 -11.39 -4.44
N MET A 83 -3.11 -10.40 -4.71
CA MET A 83 -1.73 -10.37 -4.21
C MET A 83 -1.73 -10.23 -2.69
N MET A 84 -2.54 -9.30 -2.16
CA MET A 84 -2.55 -9.01 -0.72
C MET A 84 -3.12 -10.13 0.14
N LYS A 85 -3.98 -10.99 -0.42
CA LYS A 85 -4.41 -12.24 0.25
C LYS A 85 -3.25 -13.15 0.62
N LYS A 86 -2.16 -13.18 -0.17
CA LYS A 86 -0.95 -13.95 0.15
C LYS A 86 -0.31 -13.51 1.47
N TYR A 87 -0.53 -12.25 1.85
CA TYR A 87 0.05 -11.62 3.03
C TYR A 87 -0.92 -11.47 4.20
N GLY A 88 -2.14 -11.96 4.07
CA GLY A 88 -3.11 -12.03 5.18
C GLY A 88 -4.39 -11.24 4.97
N LEU A 89 -4.50 -10.41 3.92
CA LEU A 89 -5.75 -9.68 3.64
C LEU A 89 -6.91 -10.66 3.43
N THR A 90 -8.03 -10.47 4.14
CA THR A 90 -9.17 -11.39 4.08
C THR A 90 -10.25 -10.92 3.10
N ASP A 91 -11.17 -11.81 2.74
CA ASP A 91 -12.36 -11.43 1.96
C ASP A 91 -13.29 -10.47 2.72
N GLU A 92 -13.29 -10.52 4.05
CA GLU A 92 -14.02 -9.57 4.89
C GLU A 92 -13.38 -8.19 4.83
N ASP A 93 -12.06 -8.09 4.92
CA ASP A 93 -11.33 -6.84 4.74
C ASP A 93 -11.58 -6.25 3.37
N ILE A 94 -11.53 -7.07 2.31
CA ILE A 94 -11.83 -6.61 0.95
C ILE A 94 -13.24 -6.02 0.87
N ARG A 95 -14.24 -6.65 1.50
CA ARG A 95 -15.62 -6.11 1.52
C ARG A 95 -15.70 -4.81 2.31
N ARG A 96 -15.03 -4.71 3.47
CA ARG A 96 -14.94 -3.48 4.27
C ARG A 96 -14.33 -2.35 3.45
N LEU A 97 -13.27 -2.66 2.72
CA LEU A 97 -12.60 -1.73 1.83
C LEU A 97 -13.44 -1.40 0.59
N ASP A 98 -14.32 -2.26 0.08
CA ASP A 98 -15.09 -1.97 -1.15
C ASP A 98 -16.36 -1.14 -0.90
N PHE A 99 -16.92 -1.16 0.31
CA PHE A 99 -18.27 -0.63 0.62
C PHE A 99 -18.33 0.68 1.42
N CYS A 100 -17.21 1.35 1.71
CA CYS A 100 -17.22 2.70 2.31
C CYS A 100 -17.27 3.80 1.27
#